data_AF-A0AAD3DBX7-F1
#
_entry.id   AF-A0AAD3DBX7-F1
#
_cell.length_a   1.000
_cell.length_b   1.000
_cell.length_c   1.000
_cell.angle_alpha   90.00
_cell.angle_beta   90.00
_cell.angle_gamma   90.00
#
_symmetry.space_group_name_H-M   'P 1'
#
loop_
_entity.id
_entity.type
_entity.pdbx_description
1 polymer ?
#
loop_
_entity_poly.entity_id
_entity_poly.type
_entity_poly.pdbx_seq_one_letter_code
_entity_poly.pdbx_strand_id
1 'polypeptide(L)'
;MCKPPTMKESKETVPGLMKFWGGVYNFLPKIYFPGTDLAIGMTLVSSMFFALMRTIYEYLYTEVLFDGANPKTLYMASCNTSMTHSLLLVPSLWQVLRNQPYKPAASIVGTPKFYQDAVHALLQFCTGYMVYDFVFLLKNNGWAVHPDDVAFIGHHFVTIMYMTQTRVLKAGHISAMTLMWSGEFTNPMQNSHCISRFAIQLAQSGSFWHMAHPYIELIYATFYSFFRSVVGPLQIVHITYDLLTKEGRKNIPLYIAIPWIIMINGIIIGSIPWTKEAIDMVKDGLHVTYHETYDYGERYEL
;
A
#
# COMPACT_ATOMS: atom_id res chain seq x y z
N MET A 1 -35.41 -14.33 -45.34
CA MET A 1 -34.64 -14.66 -44.11
C MET A 1 -33.55 -13.61 -43.94
N CYS A 2 -33.69 -12.69 -42.98
CA CYS A 2 -32.62 -11.75 -42.64
C CYS A 2 -31.55 -12.49 -41.83
N LYS A 3 -30.30 -12.49 -42.32
CA LYS A 3 -29.16 -12.94 -41.52
C LYS A 3 -29.01 -12.00 -40.33
N PRO A 4 -28.90 -12.51 -39.09
CA PRO A 4 -28.60 -11.66 -37.94
C PRO A 4 -27.27 -10.93 -38.18
N PRO A 5 -27.17 -9.65 -37.80
CA PRO A 5 -25.95 -8.89 -37.96
C PRO A 5 -24.83 -9.58 -37.19
N THR A 6 -23.75 -9.92 -37.89
CA THR A 6 -22.51 -10.37 -37.29
C THR A 6 -22.00 -9.25 -36.39
N MET A 7 -22.03 -9.47 -35.07
CA MET A 7 -21.34 -8.59 -34.13
C MET A 7 -19.87 -8.58 -34.53
N LYS A 8 -19.40 -7.45 -35.07
CA LYS A 8 -17.97 -7.22 -35.27
C LYS A 8 -17.33 -7.32 -33.89
N GLU A 9 -16.45 -8.30 -33.71
CA GLU A 9 -15.51 -8.32 -32.59
C GLU A 9 -14.77 -6.98 -32.58
N SER A 10 -15.19 -6.06 -31.70
CA SER A 10 -14.38 -4.89 -31.40
C SER A 10 -13.11 -5.44 -30.76
N LYS A 11 -11.96 -5.27 -31.42
CA LYS A 11 -10.66 -5.60 -30.82
C LYS A 11 -10.58 -4.90 -29.47
N GLU A 12 -10.73 -5.67 -28.40
CA GLU A 12 -10.74 -5.13 -27.05
C GLU A 12 -9.37 -4.51 -26.79
N THR A 13 -9.33 -3.19 -26.70
CA THR A 13 -8.08 -2.45 -26.49
C THR A 13 -7.65 -2.65 -25.05
N VAL A 14 -6.61 -3.47 -24.84
CA VAL A 14 -6.05 -3.71 -23.51
C VAL A 14 -5.50 -2.40 -22.93
N PRO A 15 -5.95 -1.96 -21.74
CA PRO A 15 -5.46 -0.73 -21.11
C PRO A 15 -3.95 -0.75 -20.86
N GLY A 16 -3.30 0.41 -21.00
CA GLY A 16 -1.83 0.53 -21.01
C GLY A 16 -1.11 0.00 -19.76
N LEU A 17 -1.54 0.38 -18.54
CA LEU A 17 -0.89 -0.08 -17.30
C LEU A 17 -1.16 -1.56 -17.06
N MET A 18 -2.35 -2.06 -17.39
CA MET A 18 -2.65 -3.49 -17.32
C MET A 18 -1.77 -4.30 -18.28
N LYS A 19 -1.55 -3.80 -19.50
CA LYS A 19 -0.61 -4.41 -20.45
C LYS A 19 0.81 -4.41 -19.90
N PHE A 20 1.25 -3.30 -19.29
CA PHE A 20 2.57 -3.20 -18.66
C PHE A 20 2.73 -4.24 -17.54
N TRP A 21 1.83 -4.24 -16.54
CA TRP A 21 1.93 -5.15 -15.40
C TRP A 21 1.74 -6.62 -15.76
N GLY A 22 0.79 -6.92 -16.64
CA GLY A 22 0.63 -8.27 -17.17
C GLY A 22 1.85 -8.72 -17.97
N GLY A 23 2.46 -7.82 -18.74
CA GLY A 23 3.72 -8.06 -19.47
C GLY A 23 4.89 -8.36 -18.53
N VAL A 24 5.12 -7.53 -17.51
CA VAL A 24 6.14 -7.76 -16.49
C VAL A 24 5.92 -9.10 -15.80
N TYR A 25 4.68 -9.37 -15.36
CA TYR A 25 4.36 -10.63 -14.70
C TYR A 25 4.66 -11.84 -15.59
N ASN A 26 4.30 -11.79 -16.88
CA ASN A 26 4.53 -12.89 -17.82
C ASN A 26 6.00 -13.05 -18.24
N PHE A 27 6.77 -11.96 -18.25
CA PHE A 27 8.19 -11.99 -18.56
C PHE A 27 9.04 -12.61 -17.45
N LEU A 28 8.67 -12.38 -16.18
CA LEU A 28 9.44 -12.87 -15.05
C LEU A 28 9.34 -14.39 -14.85
N PRO A 29 10.42 -15.06 -14.38
CA PRO A 29 10.41 -16.48 -14.10
C PRO A 29 9.38 -16.83 -13.03
N LYS A 30 8.61 -17.89 -13.26
CA LYS A 30 7.65 -18.42 -12.29
C LYS A 30 8.38 -19.32 -11.29
N ILE A 31 8.86 -18.70 -10.21
CA ILE A 31 9.37 -19.41 -9.04
C ILE A 31 8.16 -19.77 -8.18
N TYR A 32 7.96 -21.05 -7.89
CA TYR A 32 6.83 -21.53 -7.10
C TYR A 32 7.26 -21.82 -5.67
N PHE A 33 6.40 -21.51 -4.70
CA PHE A 33 6.63 -21.89 -3.32
C PHE A 33 6.57 -23.43 -3.19
N PRO A 34 7.55 -24.09 -2.54
CA PRO A 34 7.64 -25.56 -2.51
C PRO A 34 6.34 -26.25 -2.12
N GLY A 35 5.91 -27.22 -2.93
CA GLY A 35 4.68 -27.98 -2.69
C GLY A 35 3.38 -27.25 -3.03
N THR A 36 3.44 -26.11 -3.74
CA THR A 36 2.25 -25.32 -4.12
C THR A 36 2.36 -24.77 -5.54
N ASP A 37 1.24 -24.35 -6.12
CA ASP A 37 1.18 -23.60 -7.39
C ASP A 37 1.30 -22.07 -7.18
N LEU A 38 1.71 -21.63 -5.99
CA LEU A 38 1.83 -20.22 -5.67
C LEU A 38 3.13 -19.65 -6.24
N ALA A 39 3.04 -18.97 -7.39
CA ALA A 39 4.16 -18.22 -7.94
C ALA A 39 4.55 -17.05 -7.01
N ILE A 40 5.85 -16.89 -6.74
CA ILE A 40 6.43 -15.82 -5.91
C ILE A 40 7.51 -15.01 -6.65
N GLY A 41 7.80 -15.35 -7.91
CA GLY A 41 8.87 -14.68 -8.69
C GLY A 41 8.70 -13.15 -8.77
N MET A 42 7.47 -12.68 -9.02
CA MET A 42 7.18 -11.23 -9.04
C MET A 42 7.36 -10.60 -7.67
N THR A 43 6.97 -11.28 -6.59
CA THR A 43 7.19 -10.82 -5.21
C THR A 43 8.67 -10.61 -4.95
N LEU A 44 9.52 -11.59 -5.26
CA LEU A 44 10.97 -11.52 -5.03
C LEU A 44 11.63 -10.40 -5.84
N VAL A 45 11.28 -10.28 -7.13
CA VAL A 45 11.79 -9.21 -7.99
C VAL A 45 11.36 -7.83 -7.50
N SER A 46 10.12 -7.70 -7.04
CA SER A 46 9.61 -6.45 -6.47
C SER A 46 10.33 -6.09 -5.17
N SER A 47 10.58 -7.07 -4.28
CA SER A 47 11.38 -6.84 -3.06
C SER A 47 12.80 -6.37 -3.38
N MET A 48 13.46 -6.96 -4.38
CA MET A 48 14.79 -6.52 -4.83
C MET A 48 14.76 -5.11 -5.42
N PHE A 49 13.73 -4.80 -6.22
CA PHE A 49 13.52 -3.45 -6.76
C PHE A 49 13.40 -2.41 -5.63
N PHE A 50 12.59 -2.68 -4.61
CA PHE A 50 12.45 -1.75 -3.48
C PHE A 50 13.70 -1.67 -2.61
N ALA A 51 14.44 -2.77 -2.44
CA ALA A 51 15.75 -2.74 -1.78
C ALA A 51 16.74 -1.84 -2.51
N LEU A 52 16.78 -1.91 -3.85
CA LEU A 52 17.60 -1.01 -4.66
C LEU A 52 17.17 0.46 -4.51
N MET A 53 15.86 0.74 -4.63
CA MET A 53 15.33 2.09 -4.45
C MET A 53 15.67 2.64 -3.06
N ARG A 54 15.55 1.81 -2.02
CA ARG A 54 15.93 2.16 -0.66
C ARG A 54 17.39 2.55 -0.54
N THR A 55 18.31 1.78 -1.10
CA THR A 55 19.74 2.10 -1.07
C THR A 55 20.06 3.38 -1.82
N ILE A 56 19.39 3.63 -2.96
CA ILE A 56 19.52 4.90 -3.70
C ILE A 56 19.06 6.08 -2.82
N TYR A 57 17.92 5.94 -2.13
CA TYR A 57 17.45 7.00 -1.25
C TYR A 57 18.31 7.15 0.00
N GLU A 58 18.84 6.08 0.59
CA GLU A 58 19.82 6.18 1.68
C GLU A 58 20.99 7.05 1.25
N TYR A 59 21.62 6.72 0.12
CA TYR A 59 22.71 7.51 -0.44
C TYR A 59 22.33 8.98 -0.67
N LEU A 60 21.16 9.24 -1.24
CA LEU A 60 20.69 10.61 -1.48
C LEU A 60 20.56 11.39 -0.15
N TYR A 61 19.97 10.79 0.88
CA TYR A 61 19.74 11.47 2.14
C TYR A 61 21.01 11.62 2.98
N THR A 62 21.94 10.65 2.95
CA THR A 62 23.14 10.68 3.79
C THR A 62 24.36 11.35 3.16
N GLU A 63 24.47 11.34 1.83
CA GLU A 63 25.64 11.87 1.12
C GLU A 63 25.38 13.15 0.34
N VAL A 64 24.11 13.42 0.00
CA VAL A 64 23.75 14.56 -0.87
C VAL A 64 22.94 15.62 -0.14
N LEU A 65 21.92 15.23 0.63
CA LEU A 65 20.98 16.18 1.23
C LEU A 65 21.33 16.58 2.67
N PHE A 66 21.90 15.68 3.45
CA PHE A 66 22.22 15.90 4.87
C PHE A 66 23.59 15.30 5.20
N ASP A 67 24.17 15.75 6.32
CA ASP A 67 25.50 15.29 6.76
C ASP A 67 25.43 13.95 7.49
N GLY A 68 25.44 12.87 6.70
CA GLY A 68 25.71 11.52 7.17
C GLY A 68 24.48 10.68 7.56
N ALA A 69 24.78 9.41 7.87
CA ALA A 69 23.78 8.43 8.27
C ALA A 69 23.39 8.58 9.74
N ASN A 70 22.10 8.78 9.97
CA ASN A 70 21.48 8.78 11.30
C ASN A 70 20.07 8.18 11.22
N PRO A 71 19.41 7.86 12.35
CA PRO A 71 18.08 7.25 12.33
C PRO A 71 17.04 8.04 11.51
N LYS A 72 17.10 9.38 11.52
CA LYS A 72 16.19 10.24 10.74
C LYS A 72 16.42 10.10 9.23
N THR A 73 17.67 10.18 8.76
CA THR A 73 17.98 10.04 7.31
C THR A 73 17.66 8.64 6.79
N LEU A 74 17.89 7.60 7.61
CA LEU A 74 17.45 6.24 7.29
C LEU A 74 15.93 6.13 7.23
N TYR A 75 15.18 6.76 8.14
CA TYR A 75 13.72 6.74 8.09
C TYR A 75 13.16 7.48 6.88
N MET A 76 13.67 8.68 6.58
CA MET A 76 13.26 9.48 5.41
C MET A 76 13.45 8.71 4.09
N ALA A 77 14.56 7.98 3.96
CA ALA A 77 14.79 7.16 2.79
C ALA A 77 13.87 5.94 2.73
N SER A 78 13.41 5.38 3.86
CA SER A 78 12.34 4.37 3.88
C SER A 78 11.00 4.96 3.44
N CYS A 79 10.65 6.15 3.94
CA CYS A 79 9.46 6.88 3.53
C CYS A 79 9.43 7.10 2.02
N ASN A 80 10.55 7.49 1.42
CA ASN A 80 10.61 7.73 -0.03
C ASN A 80 10.48 6.44 -0.86
N THR A 81 10.95 5.30 -0.34
CA THR A 81 10.66 3.97 -0.92
C THR A 81 9.17 3.65 -0.88
N SER A 82 8.50 3.92 0.24
CA SER A 82 7.05 3.76 0.40
C SER A 82 6.25 4.66 -0.55
N MET A 83 6.69 5.91 -0.76
CA MET A 83 6.13 6.81 -1.77
C MET A 83 6.25 6.22 -3.18
N THR A 84 7.43 5.68 -3.51
CA THR A 84 7.66 5.04 -4.82
C THR A 84 6.71 3.87 -5.05
N HIS A 85 6.50 3.04 -4.02
CA HIS A 85 5.54 1.94 -4.08
C HIS A 85 4.13 2.45 -4.43
N SER A 86 3.65 3.44 -3.69
CA SER A 86 2.32 4.01 -3.83
C SER A 86 2.10 4.68 -5.18
N LEU A 87 3.06 5.47 -5.64
CA LEU A 87 3.00 6.19 -6.91
C LEU A 87 2.92 5.25 -8.12
N LEU A 88 3.52 4.07 -8.03
CA LEU A 88 3.41 3.03 -9.06
C LEU A 88 2.11 2.22 -8.91
N LEU A 89 1.69 1.94 -7.68
CA LEU A 89 0.56 1.06 -7.39
C LEU A 89 -0.79 1.75 -7.64
N VAL A 90 -1.00 2.96 -7.13
CA VAL A 90 -2.31 3.64 -7.12
C VAL A 90 -2.90 3.85 -8.53
N PRO A 91 -2.17 4.38 -9.53
CA PRO A 91 -2.71 4.52 -10.90
C PRO A 91 -3.08 3.18 -11.53
N SER A 92 -2.31 2.14 -11.20
CA SER A 92 -2.46 0.79 -11.73
C SER A 92 -3.68 0.09 -11.13
N LEU A 93 -3.87 0.22 -9.81
CA LEU A 93 -5.06 -0.24 -9.10
C LEU A 93 -6.31 0.48 -9.63
N TRP A 94 -6.24 1.81 -9.80
CA TRP A 94 -7.33 2.58 -10.38
C TRP A 94 -7.74 2.05 -11.75
N GLN A 95 -6.76 1.78 -12.64
CA GLN A 95 -7.06 1.21 -13.94
C GLN A 95 -7.70 -0.18 -13.82
N VAL A 96 -7.16 -1.07 -13.00
CA VAL A 96 -7.72 -2.43 -12.85
C VAL A 96 -9.15 -2.39 -12.28
N LEU A 97 -9.38 -1.62 -11.21
CA LEU A 97 -10.68 -1.53 -10.53
C LEU A 97 -11.80 -0.99 -11.44
N ARG A 98 -11.47 -0.15 -12.43
CA ARG A 98 -12.47 0.34 -13.41
C ARG A 98 -12.74 -0.63 -14.56
N ASN A 99 -11.93 -1.68 -14.74
CA ASN A 99 -12.07 -2.62 -15.85
C ASN A 99 -12.95 -3.83 -15.51
N GLN A 100 -13.45 -3.94 -14.28
CA GLN A 100 -14.41 -4.96 -13.87
C GLN A 100 -15.50 -4.35 -13.00
N PRO A 101 -16.71 -4.93 -12.96
CA PRO A 101 -17.74 -4.52 -12.02
C PRO A 101 -17.24 -4.59 -10.58
N TYR A 102 -17.56 -3.59 -9.78
CA TYR A 102 -17.23 -3.58 -8.36
C TYR A 102 -18.04 -4.67 -7.64
N LYS A 103 -17.38 -5.77 -7.29
CA LYS A 103 -17.93 -6.85 -6.46
C LYS A 103 -16.81 -7.41 -5.56
N PRO A 104 -16.78 -7.06 -4.25
CA PRO A 104 -15.67 -7.40 -3.35
C PRO A 104 -15.23 -8.86 -3.39
N ALA A 105 -16.19 -9.79 -3.34
CA ALA A 105 -15.99 -11.24 -3.36
C ALA A 105 -15.92 -11.84 -4.78
N ALA A 106 -15.68 -11.04 -5.83
CA ALA A 106 -15.62 -11.55 -7.20
C ALA A 106 -14.53 -12.63 -7.36
N SER A 107 -14.90 -13.70 -8.07
CA SER A 107 -13.93 -14.63 -8.63
C SER A 107 -13.17 -13.99 -9.77
N ILE A 108 -11.87 -14.23 -9.85
CA ILE A 108 -11.06 -13.81 -11.00
C ILE A 108 -11.15 -14.84 -12.15
N VAL A 109 -11.61 -16.06 -11.86
CA VAL A 109 -11.78 -17.11 -12.86
C VAL A 109 -12.83 -16.69 -13.88
N GLY A 110 -12.50 -16.81 -15.17
CA GLY A 110 -13.37 -16.42 -16.28
C GLY A 110 -13.24 -14.97 -16.73
N THR A 111 -12.46 -14.14 -16.03
CA THR A 111 -12.10 -12.80 -16.51
C THR A 111 -11.05 -12.86 -17.63
N PRO A 112 -10.91 -11.82 -18.48
CA PRO A 112 -9.89 -11.81 -19.54
C PRO A 112 -8.47 -12.04 -19.00
N LYS A 113 -7.65 -12.82 -19.72
CA LYS A 113 -6.31 -13.20 -19.24
C LYS A 113 -5.42 -11.99 -18.88
N PHE A 114 -5.48 -10.92 -19.66
CA PHE A 114 -4.70 -9.71 -19.38
C PHE A 114 -5.07 -9.06 -18.03
N TYR A 115 -6.35 -9.17 -17.63
CA TYR A 115 -6.82 -8.70 -16.33
C TYR A 115 -6.28 -9.60 -15.21
N GLN A 116 -6.37 -10.92 -15.37
CA GLN A 116 -5.84 -11.87 -14.39
C GLN A 116 -4.34 -11.65 -14.13
N ASP A 117 -3.57 -11.50 -15.21
CA ASP A 117 -2.13 -11.29 -15.14
C ASP A 117 -1.80 -9.96 -14.43
N ALA A 118 -2.54 -8.88 -14.72
CA ALA A 118 -2.37 -7.58 -14.06
C ALA A 118 -2.73 -7.62 -12.56
N VAL A 119 -3.82 -8.29 -12.18
CA VAL A 119 -4.19 -8.49 -10.77
C VAL A 119 -3.11 -9.26 -10.03
N HIS A 120 -2.64 -10.38 -10.60
CA HIS A 120 -1.56 -11.17 -9.99
C HIS A 120 -0.26 -10.38 -9.87
N ALA A 121 0.05 -9.55 -10.86
CA ALA A 121 1.21 -8.65 -10.83
C ALA A 121 1.13 -7.68 -9.66
N LEU A 122 0.01 -6.95 -9.52
CA LEU A 122 -0.16 -5.90 -8.53
C LEU A 122 -0.23 -6.44 -7.09
N LEU A 123 -0.90 -7.58 -6.87
CA LEU A 123 -0.91 -8.24 -5.56
C LEU A 123 0.49 -8.69 -5.15
N GLN A 124 1.28 -9.23 -6.09
CA GLN A 124 2.68 -9.62 -5.81
C GLN A 124 3.62 -8.43 -5.68
N PHE A 125 3.40 -7.34 -6.43
CA PHE A 125 4.17 -6.12 -6.29
C PHE A 125 4.01 -5.51 -4.90
N CYS A 126 2.77 -5.44 -4.39
CA CYS A 126 2.50 -5.02 -3.02
C CYS A 126 3.07 -6.00 -1.99
N THR A 127 2.90 -7.31 -2.20
CA THR A 127 3.53 -8.31 -1.31
C THR A 127 5.04 -8.15 -1.27
N GLY A 128 5.67 -7.86 -2.41
CA GLY A 128 7.12 -7.66 -2.51
C GLY A 128 7.59 -6.41 -1.77
N TYR A 129 6.83 -5.31 -1.86
CA TYR A 129 7.04 -4.12 -1.02
C TYR A 129 7.00 -4.48 0.47
N MET A 130 5.93 -5.15 0.92
CA MET A 130 5.77 -5.53 2.33
C MET A 130 6.91 -6.44 2.82
N VAL A 131 7.37 -7.37 1.99
CA VAL A 131 8.52 -8.24 2.34
C VAL A 131 9.81 -7.43 2.46
N TYR A 132 10.08 -6.51 1.53
CA TYR A 132 11.25 -5.65 1.60
C TYR A 132 11.22 -4.78 2.86
N ASP A 133 10.07 -4.14 3.14
CA ASP A 133 9.93 -3.15 4.21
C ASP A 133 10.08 -3.82 5.58
N PHE A 134 9.53 -5.03 5.73
CA PHE A 134 9.74 -5.87 6.92
C PHE A 134 11.22 -6.25 7.11
N VAL A 135 11.93 -6.65 6.06
CA VAL A 135 13.35 -7.02 6.16
C VAL A 135 14.22 -5.81 6.51
N PHE A 136 13.96 -4.65 5.90
CA PHE A 136 14.72 -3.43 6.19
C PHE A 136 14.40 -2.85 7.57
N LEU A 137 13.16 -2.98 8.05
CA LEU A 137 12.82 -2.67 9.43
C LEU A 137 13.70 -3.50 10.39
N LEU A 138 13.70 -4.82 10.23
CA LEU A 138 14.51 -5.70 11.08
C LEU A 138 16.00 -5.36 10.97
N LYS A 139 16.53 -5.18 9.76
CA LYS A 139 17.92 -4.79 9.53
C LYS A 139 18.27 -3.49 10.28
N ASN A 140 17.43 -2.46 10.17
CA ASN A 140 17.64 -1.16 10.82
C ASN A 140 17.52 -1.23 12.34
N ASN A 141 16.89 -2.28 12.87
CA ASN A 141 16.75 -2.56 14.30
C ASN A 141 17.78 -3.58 14.82
N GLY A 142 18.84 -3.89 14.04
CA GLY A 142 19.81 -4.92 14.46
C GLY A 142 19.20 -6.32 14.59
N TRP A 143 18.17 -6.62 13.79
CA TRP A 143 17.38 -7.85 13.78
C TRP A 143 16.52 -8.08 15.04
N ALA A 144 16.18 -7.01 15.74
CA ALA A 144 15.23 -7.02 16.86
C ALA A 144 13.87 -6.40 16.48
N VAL A 145 12.83 -6.75 17.23
CA VAL A 145 11.50 -6.13 17.14
C VAL A 145 11.32 -5.23 18.36
N HIS A 146 11.11 -3.93 18.14
CA HIS A 146 10.78 -3.01 19.22
C HIS A 146 9.26 -3.00 19.47
N PRO A 147 8.80 -2.64 20.68
CA PRO A 147 7.38 -2.52 20.98
C PRO A 147 6.62 -1.61 20.01
N ASP A 148 7.25 -0.53 19.57
CA ASP A 148 6.66 0.45 18.64
C ASP A 148 6.47 -0.11 17.22
N ASP A 149 7.16 -1.20 16.88
CA ASP A 149 7.09 -1.84 15.57
C ASP A 149 5.93 -2.86 15.46
N VAL A 150 5.31 -3.26 16.58
CA VAL A 150 4.33 -4.35 16.61
C VAL A 150 3.12 -4.06 15.71
N ALA A 151 2.61 -2.83 15.73
CA ALA A 151 1.48 -2.45 14.88
C ALA A 151 1.85 -2.49 13.39
N PHE A 152 3.05 -2.04 13.04
CA PHE A 152 3.56 -2.06 11.67
C PHE A 152 3.77 -3.49 11.16
N ILE A 153 4.38 -4.35 11.97
CA ILE A 153 4.59 -5.77 11.64
C ILE A 153 3.25 -6.50 11.51
N GLY A 154 2.32 -6.24 12.43
CA GLY A 154 0.95 -6.76 12.37
C GLY A 154 0.25 -6.37 11.07
N HIS A 155 0.35 -5.09 10.67
CA HIS A 155 -0.20 -4.60 9.40
C HIS A 155 0.39 -5.35 8.19
N HIS A 156 1.72 -5.49 8.15
CA HIS A 156 2.42 -6.18 7.06
C HIS A 156 2.00 -7.64 6.96
N PHE A 157 2.00 -8.34 8.09
CA PHE A 157 1.62 -9.75 8.17
C PHE A 157 0.18 -9.97 7.68
N VAL A 158 -0.76 -9.20 8.22
CA VAL A 158 -2.18 -9.29 7.84
C VAL A 158 -2.37 -9.02 6.35
N THR A 159 -1.71 -8.00 5.81
CA THR A 159 -1.84 -7.61 4.40
C THR A 159 -1.27 -8.68 3.47
N ILE A 160 -0.09 -9.22 3.77
CA ILE A 160 0.51 -10.34 3.02
C ILE A 160 -0.40 -11.57 3.05
N MET A 161 -0.91 -11.93 4.23
CA MET A 161 -1.81 -13.08 4.40
C MET A 161 -3.09 -12.90 3.57
N TYR A 162 -3.71 -11.73 3.65
CA TYR A 162 -4.95 -11.42 2.93
C TYR A 162 -4.77 -11.46 1.41
N MET A 163 -3.71 -10.84 0.88
CA MET A 163 -3.39 -10.89 -0.55
C MET A 163 -3.02 -12.30 -1.01
N THR A 164 -2.29 -13.05 -0.20
CA THR A 164 -1.92 -14.44 -0.52
C THR A 164 -3.15 -15.34 -0.59
N GLN A 165 -4.04 -15.25 0.40
CA GLN A 165 -5.29 -16.00 0.42
C GLN A 165 -6.19 -15.62 -0.78
N THR A 166 -6.27 -14.34 -1.12
CA THR A 166 -6.98 -13.85 -2.32
C THR A 166 -6.47 -14.53 -3.60
N ARG A 167 -5.14 -14.67 -3.73
CA ARG A 167 -4.51 -15.32 -4.89
C ARG A 167 -4.77 -16.82 -4.93
N VAL A 168 -4.63 -17.50 -3.78
CA VAL A 168 -4.85 -18.94 -3.67
C VAL A 168 -6.31 -19.30 -3.98
N LEU A 169 -7.26 -18.53 -3.43
CA LEU A 169 -8.69 -18.74 -3.65
C LEU A 169 -9.16 -18.28 -5.03
N LYS A 170 -8.37 -17.45 -5.73
CA LYS A 170 -8.76 -16.81 -7.00
C LYS A 170 -10.07 -16.04 -6.86
N ALA A 171 -10.31 -15.45 -5.68
CA ALA A 171 -11.49 -14.69 -5.34
C ALA A 171 -11.15 -13.60 -4.32
N GLY A 172 -11.97 -12.55 -4.23
CA GLY A 172 -11.75 -11.45 -3.28
C GLY A 172 -10.79 -10.36 -3.78
N HIS A 173 -10.35 -10.45 -5.02
CA HIS A 173 -9.34 -9.55 -5.57
C HIS A 173 -9.82 -8.09 -5.63
N ILE A 174 -11.09 -7.83 -5.91
CA ILE A 174 -11.66 -6.46 -5.86
C ILE A 174 -11.60 -5.90 -4.43
N SER A 175 -11.91 -6.72 -3.43
CA SER A 175 -11.80 -6.33 -2.02
C SER A 175 -10.36 -5.94 -1.67
N ALA A 176 -9.39 -6.83 -1.96
CA ALA A 176 -7.98 -6.56 -1.71
C ALA A 176 -7.48 -5.30 -2.44
N MET A 177 -7.77 -5.18 -3.73
CA MET A 177 -7.30 -4.04 -4.52
C MET A 177 -7.95 -2.72 -4.12
N THR A 178 -9.20 -2.74 -3.64
CA THR A 178 -9.86 -1.54 -3.12
C THR A 178 -9.23 -1.07 -1.81
N LEU A 179 -8.92 -2.00 -0.90
CA LEU A 179 -8.23 -1.69 0.36
C LEU A 179 -6.79 -1.24 0.13
N MET A 180 -6.08 -1.87 -0.81
CA MET A 180 -4.76 -1.41 -1.25
C MET A 180 -4.85 0.00 -1.84
N TRP A 181 -5.85 0.27 -2.68
CA TRP A 181 -5.99 1.58 -3.30
C TRP A 181 -6.23 2.67 -2.26
N SER A 182 -7.16 2.47 -1.32
CA SER A 182 -7.42 3.47 -0.28
C SER A 182 -6.27 3.61 0.72
N GLY A 183 -5.59 2.52 1.06
CA GLY A 183 -4.41 2.54 1.92
C GLY A 183 -3.24 3.29 1.29
N GLU A 184 -2.93 3.01 0.03
CA GLU A 184 -1.79 3.62 -0.67
C GLU A 184 -2.10 5.00 -1.25
N PHE A 185 -3.37 5.40 -1.38
CA PHE A 185 -3.71 6.72 -1.91
C PHE A 185 -3.16 7.85 -1.03
N THR A 186 -3.26 7.69 0.29
CA THR A 186 -2.75 8.69 1.26
C THR A 186 -1.28 8.53 1.61
N ASN A 187 -0.67 7.41 1.20
CA ASN A 187 0.69 7.05 1.57
C ASN A 187 1.73 8.10 1.08
N PRO A 188 1.67 8.63 -0.16
CA PRO A 188 2.57 9.69 -0.59
C PRO A 188 2.51 10.94 0.29
N MET A 189 1.32 11.33 0.76
CA MET A 189 1.17 12.51 1.64
C MET A 189 1.72 12.21 3.03
N GLN A 190 1.39 11.05 3.61
CA GLN A 190 1.91 10.62 4.91
C GLN A 190 3.43 10.59 4.93
N ASN A 191 4.05 9.96 3.92
CA ASN A 191 5.49 9.86 3.86
C ASN A 191 6.16 11.20 3.53
N SER A 192 5.52 12.09 2.76
CA SER A 192 5.99 13.46 2.58
C SER A 192 5.99 14.23 3.90
N HIS A 193 4.94 14.07 4.71
CA HIS A 193 4.86 14.66 6.04
C HIS A 193 6.01 14.15 6.92
N CYS A 194 6.19 12.83 7.04
CA CYS A 194 7.30 12.24 7.79
C CYS A 194 8.68 12.76 7.33
N ILE A 195 8.92 12.83 6.02
CA ILE A 195 10.17 13.37 5.46
C ILE A 195 10.36 14.82 5.86
N SER A 196 9.35 15.67 5.61
CA SER A 196 9.45 17.10 5.91
C SER A 196 9.69 17.36 7.40
N ARG A 197 9.09 16.55 8.26
CA ARG A 197 9.21 16.62 9.72
C ARG A 197 10.64 16.39 10.20
N PHE A 198 11.32 15.39 9.66
CA PHE A 198 12.72 15.16 9.98
C PHE A 198 13.66 16.12 9.26
N ALA A 199 13.30 16.55 8.05
CA ALA A 199 14.09 17.50 7.30
C ALA A 199 14.20 18.86 8.00
N ILE A 200 13.13 19.38 8.63
CA ILE A 200 13.21 20.65 9.38
C ILE A 200 14.13 20.57 10.60
N GLN A 201 14.30 19.39 11.20
CA GLN A 201 15.19 19.20 12.36
C GLN A 201 16.66 19.12 11.96
N LEU A 202 16.93 18.67 10.74
CA LEU A 202 18.29 18.54 10.20
C LEU A 202 18.72 19.77 9.40
N ALA A 203 17.78 20.51 8.83
CA ALA A 203 18.05 21.68 8.00
C ALA A 203 18.21 22.96 8.83
N GLN A 204 18.92 23.94 8.25
CA GLN A 204 19.03 25.27 8.84
C GLN A 204 17.66 25.96 8.92
N SER A 205 17.47 26.78 9.94
CA SER A 205 16.26 27.60 10.11
C SER A 205 16.03 28.49 8.88
N GLY A 206 14.78 28.59 8.44
CA GLY A 206 14.40 29.36 7.24
C GLY A 206 14.69 28.66 5.91
N SER A 207 15.16 27.41 5.92
CA SER A 207 15.30 26.60 4.71
C SER A 207 13.96 26.30 4.02
N PHE A 208 14.02 25.82 2.77
CA PHE A 208 12.85 25.36 2.01
C PHE A 208 11.96 24.41 2.82
N TRP A 209 12.56 23.51 3.61
CA TRP A 209 11.84 22.55 4.44
C TRP A 209 10.95 23.25 5.48
N HIS A 210 11.44 24.29 6.15
CA HIS A 210 10.65 25.05 7.12
C HIS A 210 9.48 25.80 6.47
N MET A 211 9.66 26.25 5.22
CA MET A 211 8.58 26.90 4.47
C MET A 211 7.53 25.91 3.94
N ALA A 212 7.97 24.73 3.47
CA ALA A 212 7.10 23.75 2.84
C ALA A 212 6.33 22.89 3.85
N HIS A 213 6.93 22.62 5.01
CA HIS A 213 6.43 21.69 5.99
C HIS A 213 4.98 21.96 6.47
N PRO A 214 4.57 23.20 6.83
CA PRO A 214 3.19 23.47 7.25
C PRO A 214 2.14 23.07 6.18
N TYR A 215 2.47 23.26 4.90
CA TYR A 215 1.58 22.88 3.80
C TYR A 215 1.53 21.37 3.60
N ILE A 216 2.69 20.70 3.69
CA ILE A 216 2.79 19.25 3.58
C ILE A 216 1.97 18.59 4.70
N GLU A 217 2.12 19.07 5.94
CA GLU A 217 1.38 18.60 7.11
C GLU A 217 -0.13 18.78 6.92
N LEU A 218 -0.59 19.97 6.54
CA LEU A 218 -2.02 20.22 6.33
C LEU A 218 -2.61 19.34 5.21
N ILE A 219 -1.87 19.14 4.12
CA ILE A 219 -2.29 18.26 3.01
C ILE A 219 -2.40 16.82 3.52
N TYR A 220 -1.37 16.31 4.18
CA TYR A 220 -1.40 14.97 4.78
C TYR A 220 -2.60 14.83 5.72
N ALA A 221 -2.72 15.73 6.68
CA ALA A 221 -3.73 15.69 7.73
C ALA A 221 -5.15 15.67 7.15
N THR A 222 -5.41 16.51 6.14
CA THR A 222 -6.72 16.60 5.46
C THR A 222 -7.06 15.30 4.72
N PHE A 223 -6.15 14.81 3.88
CA PHE A 223 -6.42 13.60 3.09
C PHE A 223 -6.46 12.35 3.95
N TYR A 224 -5.54 12.22 4.90
CA TYR A 224 -5.46 11.06 5.79
C TYR A 224 -6.69 10.96 6.69
N SER A 225 -7.09 12.04 7.34
CA SER A 225 -8.30 12.05 8.18
C SER A 225 -9.55 11.69 7.37
N PHE A 226 -9.74 12.29 6.18
CA PHE A 226 -10.90 11.97 5.34
C PHE A 226 -10.92 10.49 4.91
N PHE A 227 -9.80 9.96 4.41
CA PHE A 227 -9.75 8.58 3.96
C PHE A 227 -9.90 7.58 5.10
N ARG A 228 -9.30 7.83 6.27
CA ARG A 228 -9.32 6.88 7.40
C ARG A 228 -10.60 6.98 8.22
N SER A 229 -11.21 8.16 8.35
CA SER A 229 -12.46 8.33 9.11
C SER A 229 -13.72 8.09 8.28
N VAL A 230 -13.67 8.24 6.96
CA VAL A 230 -14.86 8.15 6.10
C VAL A 230 -14.73 7.04 5.07
N VAL A 231 -13.74 7.13 4.17
CA VAL A 231 -13.64 6.20 3.02
C VAL A 231 -13.38 4.76 3.48
N GLY A 232 -12.41 4.56 4.36
CA GLY A 232 -12.01 3.25 4.88
C GLY A 232 -13.16 2.51 5.59
N PRO A 233 -13.83 3.12 6.59
CA PRO A 233 -14.97 2.51 7.26
C PRO A 233 -16.11 2.13 6.30
N LEU A 234 -16.47 3.01 5.36
CA LEU A 234 -17.51 2.71 4.37
C LEU A 234 -17.11 1.55 3.45
N GLN A 235 -15.85 1.51 3.01
CA GLN A 235 -15.33 0.39 2.23
C GLN A 235 -15.38 -0.93 3.01
N ILE A 236 -14.99 -0.95 4.28
CA ILE A 236 -15.03 -2.15 5.11
C ILE A 236 -16.46 -2.64 5.33
N VAL A 237 -17.41 -1.73 5.61
CA VAL A 237 -18.82 -2.10 5.76
C VAL A 237 -19.33 -2.77 4.49
N HIS A 238 -19.02 -2.21 3.33
CA HIS A 238 -19.47 -2.75 2.05
C HIS A 238 -18.82 -4.11 1.73
N ILE A 239 -17.51 -4.25 1.95
CA ILE A 239 -16.78 -5.52 1.79
C ILE A 239 -17.36 -6.58 2.74
N THR A 240 -17.55 -6.23 4.01
CA THR A 240 -18.12 -7.12 5.03
C THR A 240 -19.51 -7.59 4.64
N TYR A 241 -20.35 -6.67 4.17
CA TYR A 241 -21.69 -6.99 3.69
C TYR A 241 -21.63 -8.00 2.54
N ASP A 242 -20.86 -7.73 1.48
CA ASP A 242 -20.75 -8.61 0.31
C ASP A 242 -20.24 -10.01 0.70
N LEU A 243 -19.20 -10.10 1.54
CA LEU A 243 -18.63 -11.35 2.05
C LEU A 243 -19.64 -12.22 2.81
N LEU A 244 -20.61 -11.61 3.49
CA LEU A 244 -21.64 -12.33 4.26
C LEU A 244 -22.88 -12.69 3.43
N THR A 245 -23.07 -12.09 2.24
CA THR A 245 -24.20 -12.42 1.37
C THR A 245 -24.13 -13.86 0.86
N LYS A 246 -25.27 -14.39 0.39
CA LYS A 246 -25.30 -15.71 -0.29
C LYS A 246 -24.41 -15.73 -1.54
N GLU A 247 -24.34 -14.62 -2.28
CA GLU A 247 -23.54 -14.53 -3.51
C GLU A 247 -22.05 -14.45 -3.23
N GLY A 248 -21.61 -13.64 -2.27
CA GLY A 248 -20.20 -13.57 -1.88
C GLY A 248 -19.70 -14.92 -1.36
N ARG A 249 -20.54 -15.62 -0.59
CA ARG A 249 -20.24 -16.96 -0.05
C ARG A 249 -20.07 -18.06 -1.08
N LYS A 250 -20.52 -17.87 -2.33
CA LYS A 250 -20.23 -18.82 -3.42
C LYS A 250 -18.75 -18.83 -3.80
N ASN A 251 -18.08 -17.70 -3.65
CA ASN A 251 -16.67 -17.53 -4.00
C ASN A 251 -15.75 -17.60 -2.77
N ILE A 252 -16.22 -17.11 -1.62
CA ILE A 252 -15.43 -17.05 -0.38
C ILE A 252 -16.24 -17.68 0.76
N PRO A 253 -15.91 -18.91 1.19
CA PRO A 253 -16.66 -19.59 2.23
C PRO A 253 -16.51 -18.88 3.58
N LEU A 254 -17.50 -19.06 4.47
CA LEU A 254 -17.58 -18.33 5.75
C LEU A 254 -16.34 -18.48 6.64
N TYR A 255 -15.72 -19.67 6.65
CA TYR A 255 -14.53 -19.92 7.47
C TYR A 255 -13.30 -19.12 7.01
N ILE A 256 -13.29 -18.61 5.77
CA ILE A 256 -12.30 -17.63 5.29
C ILE A 256 -12.82 -16.20 5.50
N ALA A 257 -14.10 -15.96 5.16
CA ALA A 257 -14.69 -14.63 5.23
C ALA A 257 -14.65 -14.02 6.65
N ILE A 258 -14.88 -14.82 7.69
CA ILE A 258 -14.88 -14.34 9.09
C ILE A 258 -13.48 -13.86 9.50
N PRO A 259 -12.39 -14.64 9.35
CA PRO A 259 -11.04 -14.14 9.56
C PRO A 259 -10.70 -12.90 8.73
N TRP A 260 -11.14 -12.86 7.46
CA TRP A 260 -10.95 -11.70 6.59
C TRP A 260 -11.60 -10.43 7.16
N ILE A 261 -12.85 -10.53 7.63
CA ILE A 261 -13.56 -9.41 8.26
C ILE A 261 -12.80 -8.91 9.50
N ILE A 262 -12.30 -9.81 10.34
CA ILE A 262 -11.51 -9.44 11.54
C ILE A 262 -10.24 -8.71 11.12
N MET A 263 -9.50 -9.26 10.14
CA MET A 263 -8.26 -8.68 9.63
C MET A 263 -8.45 -7.26 9.08
N ILE A 264 -9.45 -7.06 8.22
CA ILE A 264 -9.70 -5.74 7.61
C ILE A 264 -10.14 -4.70 8.67
N ASN A 265 -10.99 -5.10 9.62
CA ASN A 265 -11.42 -4.19 10.70
C ASN A 265 -10.24 -3.84 11.62
N GLY A 266 -9.37 -4.81 11.91
CA GLY A 266 -8.16 -4.61 12.70
C GLY A 266 -7.25 -3.53 12.10
N ILE A 267 -7.12 -3.45 10.77
CA ILE A 267 -6.31 -2.42 10.10
C ILE A 267 -6.90 -1.02 10.35
N ILE A 268 -8.21 -0.83 10.24
CA ILE A 268 -8.83 0.48 10.47
C ILE A 268 -8.77 0.87 11.95
N ILE A 269 -9.03 -0.06 12.86
CA ILE A 269 -8.89 0.18 14.29
C ILE A 269 -7.44 0.55 14.63
N GLY A 270 -6.48 -0.17 14.06
CA GLY A 270 -5.06 0.13 14.19
C GLY A 270 -4.73 1.55 13.76
N SER A 271 -5.39 2.10 12.74
CA SER A 271 -5.15 3.47 12.26
C SER A 271 -5.71 4.60 13.13
N ILE A 272 -6.46 4.30 14.19
CA ILE A 272 -7.12 5.32 15.03
C ILE A 272 -6.14 6.34 15.62
N PRO A 273 -4.97 5.98 16.19
CA PRO A 273 -4.04 6.94 16.76
C PRO A 273 -3.57 7.99 15.74
N TRP A 274 -3.09 7.54 14.58
CA TRP A 274 -2.68 8.42 13.47
C TRP A 274 -3.83 9.26 12.91
N THR A 275 -5.05 8.71 12.92
CA THR A 275 -6.24 9.45 12.47
C THR A 275 -6.59 10.59 13.42
N LYS A 276 -6.44 10.38 14.75
CA LYS A 276 -6.64 11.43 15.74
C LYS A 276 -5.61 12.54 15.59
N GLU A 277 -4.34 12.17 15.47
CA GLU A 277 -3.25 13.11 15.23
C GLU A 277 -3.49 13.96 13.96
N ALA A 278 -3.87 13.32 12.85
CA ALA A 278 -4.23 14.02 11.62
C ALA A 278 -5.43 14.96 11.80
N ILE A 279 -6.45 14.58 12.59
CA ILE A 279 -7.59 15.46 12.87
C ILE A 279 -7.15 16.68 13.69
N ASP A 280 -6.24 16.51 14.64
CA ASP A 280 -5.72 17.61 15.45
C ASP A 280 -4.87 18.57 14.59
N MET A 281 -4.01 18.05 13.72
CA MET A 281 -3.29 18.86 12.71
C MET A 281 -4.23 19.66 11.81
N VAL A 282 -5.38 19.11 11.39
CA VAL A 282 -6.39 19.86 10.61
C VAL A 282 -6.97 21.02 11.42
N LYS A 283 -7.19 20.85 12.72
CA LYS A 283 -7.71 21.92 13.60
C LYS A 283 -6.68 23.04 13.79
N ASP A 284 -5.40 22.69 13.85
CA ASP A 284 -4.29 23.63 13.99
C ASP A 284 -4.06 24.44 12.69
N GLY A 285 -4.45 23.89 11.55
CA GLY A 285 -4.44 24.58 10.26
C GLY A 285 -3.02 24.74 9.71
N LEU A 286 -2.58 25.98 9.49
CA LEU A 286 -1.20 26.27 9.04
C LEU A 286 -0.25 26.58 10.22
N HIS A 287 -0.74 26.51 11.45
CA HIS A 287 0.08 26.66 12.64
C HIS A 287 0.70 25.30 12.99
N VAL A 288 2.02 25.17 12.81
CA VAL A 288 2.73 23.95 13.20
C VAL A 288 2.86 23.92 14.72
N THR A 289 2.18 22.96 15.34
CA THR A 289 2.26 22.71 16.78
C THR A 289 3.15 21.50 17.04
N TYR A 290 4.26 21.71 17.75
CA TYR A 290 5.15 20.62 18.16
C TYR A 290 4.65 20.02 19.49
N HIS A 291 4.13 18.80 19.43
CA HIS A 291 3.76 18.02 20.63
C HIS A 291 4.95 17.15 21.10
N GLU A 292 4.94 16.69 22.36
CA GLU A 292 5.99 15.79 22.86
C GLU A 292 6.07 14.47 22.07
N THR A 293 4.98 14.03 21.45
CA THR A 293 4.93 12.84 20.58
C THR A 293 5.40 13.11 19.14
N TYR A 294 5.74 14.35 18.82
CA TYR A 294 6.09 14.80 17.47
C TYR A 294 7.46 14.30 17.01
N ASP A 295 8.27 13.67 17.86
CA ASP A 295 9.61 13.18 17.50
C ASP A 295 9.74 11.66 17.31
N TYR A 296 8.63 10.89 17.30
CA TYR A 296 8.64 9.41 17.21
C TYR A 296 9.49 8.73 18.31
N GLY A 297 9.75 9.42 19.43
CA GLY A 297 10.42 8.89 20.62
C GLY A 297 11.95 8.95 20.60
N GLU A 298 12.56 8.50 21.70
CA GLU A 298 14.00 8.59 22.01
C GLU A 298 14.91 8.04 20.90
N ARG A 299 14.41 7.09 20.09
CA ARG A 299 15.16 6.48 18.98
C ARG A 299 15.65 7.49 17.93
N TYR A 300 14.96 8.61 17.78
CA TYR A 300 15.27 9.62 16.78
C TYR A 300 15.94 10.86 17.39
N GLU A 301 16.30 10.85 18.67
CA GLU A 301 17.12 11.92 19.25
C GLU A 301 18.56 11.82 18.74
N LEU A 302 19.19 12.97 18.42
CA LEU A 302 20.55 13.07 17.85
C LEU A 302 21.56 13.47 18.92
#